data_AF-A0A3A5WBA8-F1
#
_entry.id   AF-A0A3A5WBA8-F1
#
_cell.length_a   1.000
_cell.length_b   1.000
_cell.length_c   1.000
_cell.angle_alpha   90.00
_cell.angle_beta   90.00
_cell.angle_gamma   90.00
#
_symmetry.space_group_name_H-M   'P 1'
#
loop_
_entity.id
_entity.type
_entity.pdbx_description
1 polymer ?
#
loop_
_entity_poly.entity_id
_entity_poly.type
_entity_poly.pdbx_seq_one_letter_code
_entity_poly.pdbx_strand_id
1 'polypeptide(L)' 'MAIRVAWDRTPVSVHGGKDELSSLIQHLREKHNFRKHSIIMPDRENDEEAVFFLYAPCDPRWIAEVL' A
#
# COMPACT_ATOMS: atom_id res chain seq x y z
N MET A 1 5.87 -9.36 6.56
CA MET A 1 4.60 -9.40 7.30
C MET A 1 3.45 -9.46 6.31
N ALA A 2 2.25 -9.88 6.70
CA ALA A 2 1.13 -9.81 5.77
C ALA A 2 0.77 -8.34 5.49
N ILE A 3 0.54 -7.99 4.21
CA ILE A 3 0.03 -6.66 3.85
C ILE A 3 -1.42 -6.53 4.35
N ARG A 4 -1.72 -5.40 4.99
CA ARG A 4 -3.06 -5.06 5.50
C ARG A 4 -3.54 -3.77 4.86
N VAL A 5 -4.81 -3.71 4.48
CA VAL A 5 -5.40 -2.52 3.83
C VAL A 5 -6.59 -2.03 4.64
N ALA A 6 -6.54 -0.77 5.08
CA ALA A 6 -7.62 -0.11 5.80
C ALA A 6 -8.54 0.64 4.81
N TRP A 7 -9.43 -0.11 4.16
CA TRP A 7 -10.35 0.40 3.13
C TRP A 7 -11.37 1.42 3.63
N ASP A 8 -11.62 1.44 4.94
CA ASP A 8 -12.55 2.32 5.62
C ASP A 8 -11.97 3.71 5.94
N ARG A 9 -10.65 3.91 5.75
CA ARG A 9 -9.98 5.19 5.97
C ARG A 9 -9.97 6.05 4.70
N THR A 10 -10.00 7.37 4.88
CA THR A 10 -9.80 8.34 3.79
C THR A 10 -8.66 9.30 4.18
N PRO A 11 -7.48 9.23 3.51
CA PRO A 11 -7.12 8.28 2.45
C PRO A 11 -6.99 6.83 2.95
N VAL A 12 -7.16 5.85 2.06
CA VAL A 12 -6.94 4.43 2.36
C VAL A 12 -5.47 4.22 2.72
N SER A 13 -5.18 3.55 3.82
CA SER A 13 -3.80 3.22 4.24
C SER A 13 -3.50 1.74 4.01
N VAL A 14 -2.27 1.47 3.57
CA VAL A 14 -1.74 0.14 3.32
C VAL A 14 -0.51 -0.07 4.20
N HIS A 15 -0.55 -1.10 5.02
CA HIS A 15 0.42 -1.40 6.07
C HIS A 15 1.13 -2.73 5.77
N GLY A 16 2.40 -2.84 6.14
CA GLY A 16 3.19 -4.06 5.94
C GLY A 16 4.69 -3.79 6.04
N GLY A 17 5.52 -4.77 5.70
CA GLY A 17 6.96 -4.59 5.65
C GLY A 17 7.36 -3.65 4.51
N LYS A 18 8.42 -2.86 4.71
CA LYS A 18 8.88 -1.86 3.72
C LYS A 18 9.14 -2.48 2.33
N ASP A 19 9.71 -3.68 2.28
CA ASP A 19 10.02 -4.36 1.02
C ASP A 19 8.75 -4.83 0.32
N GLU A 20 7.80 -5.39 1.06
CA GLU A 20 6.48 -5.84 0.56
C GLU A 20 5.69 -4.66 -0.01
N LEU A 21 5.68 -3.52 0.69
CA LEU A 21 5.03 -2.30 0.22
C LEU A 21 5.73 -1.71 -1.01
N SER A 22 7.06 -1.82 -1.09
CA SER A 22 7.83 -1.36 -2.25
C SER A 22 7.48 -2.19 -3.50
N SER A 23 7.42 -3.52 -3.37
CA SER A 23 6.99 -4.43 -4.43
C SER A 23 5.54 -4.17 -4.87
N LEU A 24 4.63 -3.94 -3.91
CA LEU A 24 3.24 -3.59 -4.23
C LEU A 24 3.15 -2.28 -5.01
N ILE A 25 3.84 -1.22 -4.57
CA ILE A 25 3.87 0.06 -5.29
C ILE A 25 4.43 -0.13 -6.71
N GLN A 26 5.48 -0.93 -6.87
CA GLN A 26 6.04 -1.22 -8.19
C GLN A 26 5.00 -1.90 -9.09
N HIS A 27 4.34 -2.96 -8.61
CA HIS A 27 3.30 -3.68 -9.36
C HIS A 27 2.12 -2.77 -9.74
N LEU A 28 1.63 -1.96 -8.80
CA LEU A 28 0.57 -0.97 -9.06
C LEU A 28 0.97 0.04 -10.15
N ARG A 29 2.22 0.50 -10.14
CA ARG A 29 2.74 1.44 -11.14
C ARG A 29 2.96 0.80 -12.50
N GLU A 30 3.49 -0.41 -12.55
CA GLU A 30 3.91 -1.05 -13.79
C GLU A 30 2.76 -1.75 -14.52
N LYS A 31 1.88 -2.45 -13.80
CA LYS A 31 0.75 -3.18 -14.42
C LYS A 31 -0.50 -2.33 -14.58
N HIS A 32 -0.77 -1.46 -13.60
CA HIS A 32 -2.05 -0.73 -13.51
C HIS A 32 -1.89 0.79 -13.69
N ASN A 33 -0.67 1.27 -13.94
CA ASN A 33 -0.32 2.69 -14.06
C ASN A 33 -0.80 3.56 -12.88
N PHE A 34 -0.98 2.96 -11.71
CA PHE A 34 -1.46 3.65 -10.52
C PHE A 34 -0.30 4.38 -9.83
N ARG A 35 -0.35 5.71 -9.80
CA ARG A 35 0.72 6.57 -9.24
C ARG A 35 0.24 7.53 -8.15
N LYS A 36 -1.06 7.51 -7.82
CA LYS A 36 -1.68 8.42 -6.85
C LYS A 36 -1.57 7.84 -5.45
N HIS A 37 -0.35 7.83 -4.91
CA HIS A 37 -0.05 7.33 -3.58
C HIS A 37 1.01 8.20 -2.88
N SER A 38 1.11 8.11 -1.57
CA SER A 38 2.21 8.71 -0.80
C SER A 38 3.50 7.92 -0.97
N ILE A 39 4.60 8.47 -0.47
CA ILE A 39 5.80 7.67 -0.18
C ILE A 39 5.51 6.66 0.94
N ILE A 40 6.35 5.62 1.03
CA ILE A 40 6.39 4.71 2.19
C ILE A 40 7.03 5.46 3.36
N MET A 41 6.42 5.37 4.54
CA MET A 41 6.90 5.96 5.78
C MET A 41 6.79 4.95 6.94
N PRO A 42 7.54 5.13 8.04
CA PRO A 42 7.36 4.31 9.24
C PRO A 42 5.92 4.39 9.75
N ASP A 43 5.35 3.26 10.13
CA ASP A 43 4.06 3.24 10.80
C ASP A 43 4.25 3.69 12.26
N ARG A 44 3.40 4.61 12.73
CA ARG A 44 3.45 5.15 14.10
C ARG A 44 2.67 4.30 15.09
N GLU A 45 1.76 3.47 14.59
CA GLU A 45 0.97 2.54 15.42
C GLU A 45 1.73 1.21 15.60
N ASN A 46 2.67 0.91 14.71
CA ASN A 46 3.53 -0.28 14.78
C ASN A 46 4.94 0.04 14.27
N ASP A 47 5.91 0.14 15.18
CA ASP A 47 7.30 0.51 14.86
C ASP A 47 8.02 -0.52 13.96
N GLU A 48 7.48 -1.73 13.82
CA GLU A 48 8.02 -2.79 12.94
C GLU A 48 7.47 -2.72 11.51
N GLU A 49 6.41 -1.94 11.28
CA GLU A 49 5.74 -1.81 9.99
C GLU A 49 6.03 -0.47 9.31
N ALA A 50 5.74 -0.44 8.03
CA ALA A 50 5.65 0.77 7.24
C ALA A 50 4.22 0.96 6.72
N VAL A 51 3.92 2.17 6.30
CA VAL A 51 2.62 2.55 5.75
C VAL A 51 2.79 3.45 4.52
N PHE A 52 1.87 3.33 3.57
CA PHE A 52 1.62 4.35 2.56
C PHE A 52 0.13 4.54 2.34
N PHE A 53 -0.23 5.66 1.71
CA PHE A 53 -1.63 6.07 1.50
C PHE A 53 -1.98 6.10 0.03
N LEU A 54 -3.20 5.67 -0.31
CA LEU A 54 -3.79 5.77 -1.65
C LEU A 54 -4.63 7.05 -1.76
N TYR A 55 -4.35 7.86 -2.76
CA TYR A 55 -5.02 9.15 -3.00
C TYR A 55 -6.01 9.10 -4.18
N ALA A 56 -6.28 7.91 -4.71
CA ALA A 56 -7.28 7.68 -5.74
C ALA A 56 -7.92 6.29 -5.55
N PRO A 57 -9.12 6.03 -6.12
CA PRO A 57 -9.71 4.70 -6.11
C PRO A 57 -8.75 3.66 -6.68
N CYS A 58 -8.57 2.57 -5.93
CA CYS A 58 -7.72 1.44 -6.29
C CYS A 58 -8.56 0.17 -6.26
N ASP A 59 -8.45 -0.68 -7.27
CA ASP A 59 -9.14 -1.95 -7.30
C ASP A 59 -8.48 -2.93 -6.31
N PRO A 60 -9.21 -3.48 -5.32
CA PRO A 60 -8.64 -4.43 -4.37
C PRO A 60 -7.98 -5.65 -5.02
N ARG A 61 -8.42 -6.04 -6.22
CA ARG A 61 -7.84 -7.17 -6.98
C ARG A 61 -6.39 -6.91 -7.37
N TRP A 62 -6.03 -5.65 -7.64
CA TRP A 62 -4.65 -5.30 -8.02
C TRP A 62 -3.67 -5.53 -6.87
N ILE A 63 -4.12 -5.35 -5.63
CA ILE A 63 -3.32 -5.63 -4.43
C ILE A 63 -3.21 -7.14 -4.21
N ALA A 64 -4.31 -7.87 -4.38
CA ALA A 64 -4.34 -9.33 -4.24
C ALA A 64 -3.43 -10.10 -5.22
N GLU A 65 -3.04 -9.49 -6.35
CA GLU A 65 -2.10 -10.08 -7.31
C GLU A 65 -0.65 -10.19 -6.77
N VAL A 66 -0.34 -9.53 -5.65
CA VAL A 66 1.01 -9.47 -5.05
C VAL A 66 1.05 -10.15 -3.67
N LEU A 67 -0.11 -10.57 -3.14
CA LEU A 67 -0.25 -11.31 -1.87
C LEU A 67 -0.03 -12.80 -2.10
#